data_AF-A0A1G5SCI8-F1
#
_entry.id   AF-A0A1G5SCI8-F1
#
_cell.length_a   1.000
_cell.length_b   1.000
_cell.length_c   1.000
_cell.angle_alpha   90.00
_cell.angle_beta   90.00
_cell.angle_gamma   90.00
#
_symmetry.space_group_name_H-M   'P 1'
#
loop_
_entity.id
_entity.type
_entity.pdbx_description
1 polymer ?
#
loop_
_entity_poly.entity_id
_entity_poly.type
_entity_poly.pdbx_seq_one_letter_code
_entity_poly.pdbx_strand_id
1 'polypeptide(L)'
;MIMNMSLPQKIIVLCIVVLLPSHSVMAGSFSDILRVMGISVAPSGVRGTATILQGNLWLSKIDGTGAYRPKPITRDGTYHSPLWIPGSSQILAIKGNKLVQLDTEGNEEKVLYPLAGSITLHGFDKRDAKSVLILQNSVPAVLSLANGKTTFLPYDKENEEDRTAAARLSRDFRSYGHVKVFVESQPMFDALDNEEGNNKIHIIGEQIPETVIPCPEYCIQPALSENGRQLVFVGP
;
A
#
# COMPACT_ATOMS: atom_id res chain seq x y z
N MET A 1 59.77 -49.32 -28.54
CA MET A 1 58.98 -48.48 -29.46
C MET A 1 57.67 -48.17 -28.76
N ILE A 2 57.51 -46.89 -28.41
CA ILE A 2 56.32 -46.12 -27.98
C ILE A 2 55.03 -46.92 -27.66
N MET A 3 54.47 -46.70 -26.46
CA MET A 3 53.08 -46.18 -26.34
C MET A 3 52.80 -45.65 -24.93
N ASN A 4 52.84 -44.32 -24.84
CA ASN A 4 52.08 -43.49 -23.91
C ASN A 4 50.59 -43.84 -24.02
N MET A 5 49.89 -44.01 -22.90
CA MET A 5 48.45 -43.83 -22.83
C MET A 5 48.09 -42.97 -21.63
N SER A 6 47.83 -41.70 -21.97
CA SER A 6 47.24 -40.65 -21.16
C SER A 6 45.82 -41.05 -20.70
N LEU A 7 45.55 -41.04 -19.40
CA LEU A 7 44.19 -41.11 -18.86
C LEU A 7 43.46 -39.77 -19.10
N PRO A 8 42.21 -39.76 -19.58
CA PRO A 8 41.41 -38.54 -19.64
C PRO A 8 40.78 -38.27 -18.27
N GLN A 9 41.10 -37.10 -17.73
CA GLN A 9 40.53 -36.54 -16.51
C GLN A 9 39.06 -36.13 -16.78
N LYS A 10 38.11 -36.96 -16.36
CA LYS A 10 36.68 -36.65 -16.45
C LYS A 10 36.32 -35.58 -15.41
N ILE A 11 36.13 -34.34 -15.87
CA ILE A 11 35.55 -33.26 -15.07
C ILE A 11 34.06 -33.60 -14.89
N ILE A 12 33.69 -33.97 -13.67
CA ILE A 12 32.28 -34.10 -13.26
C ILE A 12 31.79 -32.70 -12.93
N VAL A 13 31.03 -32.09 -13.83
CA VAL A 13 30.31 -30.84 -13.56
C VAL A 13 29.09 -31.22 -12.73
N LEU A 14 29.16 -30.97 -11.42
CA LEU A 14 28.04 -31.12 -10.50
C LEU A 14 27.11 -29.91 -10.69
N CYS A 15 26.07 -30.07 -11.52
CA CYS A 15 24.97 -29.10 -11.59
C CYS A 15 24.21 -29.10 -10.27
N ILE A 16 24.57 -28.19 -9.36
CA ILE A 16 23.76 -27.86 -8.19
C ILE A 16 22.54 -27.11 -8.71
N VAL A 17 21.45 -27.85 -8.94
CA VAL A 17 20.12 -27.26 -9.11
C VAL A 17 19.73 -26.72 -7.73
N VAL A 18 20.02 -25.43 -7.51
CA VAL A 18 19.46 -24.70 -6.38
C VAL A 18 17.95 -24.63 -6.63
N LEU A 19 17.20 -25.49 -5.95
CA LEU A 19 15.76 -25.38 -5.78
C LEU A 19 15.51 -24.06 -5.05
N LEU A 20 15.43 -22.96 -5.81
CA LEU A 20 14.92 -21.70 -5.30
C LEU A 20 13.50 -21.97 -4.78
N PRO A 21 13.13 -21.47 -3.60
CA PRO A 21 11.76 -21.59 -3.12
C PRO A 21 10.86 -20.92 -4.16
N SER A 22 10.11 -21.75 -4.87
CA SER A 22 9.00 -21.35 -5.71
C SER A 22 8.12 -20.45 -4.86
N HIS A 23 8.01 -19.18 -5.27
CA HIS A 23 7.10 -18.23 -4.63
C HIS A 23 5.74 -18.91 -4.56
N SER A 24 5.29 -19.15 -3.34
CA SER A 24 4.01 -19.81 -3.09
C SER A 24 2.92 -18.94 -3.68
N VAL A 25 2.45 -19.33 -4.86
CA VAL A 25 1.20 -18.84 -5.43
C VAL A 25 0.15 -19.09 -4.35
N MET A 26 -0.53 -18.04 -3.90
CA MET A 26 -1.57 -18.18 -2.90
C MET A 26 -2.67 -19.09 -3.43
N ALA A 27 -2.67 -20.35 -2.98
CA ALA A 27 -3.78 -21.26 -3.14
C ALA A 27 -4.76 -21.00 -1.99
N GLY A 28 -5.99 -20.61 -2.33
CA GLY A 28 -7.04 -20.28 -1.36
C GLY A 28 -8.16 -19.47 -2.01
N SER A 29 -9.28 -19.33 -1.31
CA SER A 29 -10.34 -18.41 -1.75
C SER A 29 -9.82 -16.95 -1.74
N PHE A 30 -10.46 -16.07 -2.50
CA PHE A 30 -10.11 -14.65 -2.51
C PHE A 30 -10.18 -14.00 -1.12
N SER A 31 -11.16 -14.39 -0.30
CA SER A 31 -11.31 -13.88 1.05
C SER A 31 -10.18 -14.36 1.99
N ASP A 32 -9.72 -15.61 1.84
CA ASP A 32 -8.56 -16.13 2.58
C ASP A 32 -7.29 -15.38 2.20
N ILE A 33 -7.10 -15.15 0.91
CA ILE A 33 -6.02 -14.33 0.37
C ILE A 33 -6.02 -12.95 1.04
N LEU A 34 -7.14 -12.23 1.06
CA LEU A 34 -7.20 -10.89 1.64
C LEU A 34 -6.98 -10.86 3.16
N ARG A 35 -7.45 -11.88 3.88
CA ARG A 35 -7.20 -12.02 5.33
C ARG A 35 -5.71 -12.18 5.62
N VAL A 36 -5.01 -12.98 4.82
CA VAL A 36 -3.55 -13.16 4.91
C VAL A 36 -2.81 -11.85 4.60
N MET A 37 -3.32 -11.06 3.65
CA MET A 37 -2.84 -9.70 3.36
C MET A 37 -3.23 -8.67 4.44
N GLY A 38 -3.87 -9.09 5.53
CA GLY A 38 -4.13 -8.26 6.69
C GLY A 38 -5.40 -7.40 6.63
N ILE A 39 -6.28 -7.63 5.66
CA ILE A 39 -7.54 -6.90 5.56
C ILE A 39 -8.57 -7.58 6.46
N SER A 40 -8.80 -7.00 7.63
CA SER A 40 -9.76 -7.51 8.62
C SER A 40 -11.21 -7.13 8.28
N VAL A 41 -12.14 -7.97 8.74
CA VAL A 41 -13.58 -7.85 8.51
C VAL A 41 -14.15 -6.77 9.44
N ALA A 42 -14.23 -5.52 8.98
CA ALA A 42 -14.97 -4.46 9.69
C ALA A 42 -16.40 -4.32 9.13
N PRO A 43 -17.39 -3.88 9.96
CA PRO A 43 -18.78 -3.71 9.53
C PRO A 43 -18.96 -2.75 8.33
N SER A 44 -20.09 -2.92 7.65
CA SER A 44 -20.44 -2.35 6.35
C SER A 44 -20.82 -0.86 6.39
N GLY A 45 -20.15 -0.08 5.54
CA GLY A 45 -20.58 1.24 5.07
C GLY A 45 -19.89 1.47 3.74
N VAL A 46 -20.63 1.41 2.64
CA VAL A 46 -20.11 1.60 1.28
C VAL A 46 -20.28 3.08 0.93
N ARG A 47 -19.18 3.80 0.76
CA ARG A 47 -19.15 5.05 -0.02
C ARG A 47 -18.25 4.80 -1.23
N GLY A 48 -18.76 5.16 -2.41
CA GLY A 48 -18.28 4.70 -3.70
C GLY A 48 -17.40 5.70 -4.45
N THR A 49 -16.58 5.12 -5.34
CA THR A 49 -15.83 5.71 -6.45
C THR A 49 -14.94 6.90 -6.09
N ALA A 50 -13.80 6.62 -5.48
CA ALA A 50 -12.70 7.57 -5.39
C ALA A 50 -12.09 7.77 -6.79
N THR A 51 -12.39 8.91 -7.42
CA THR A 51 -11.44 9.52 -8.36
C THR A 51 -10.07 9.50 -7.69
N ILE A 52 -9.04 9.00 -8.37
CA ILE A 52 -7.67 9.02 -7.83
C ILE A 52 -7.23 10.49 -7.82
N LEU A 53 -7.53 11.17 -6.72
CA LEU A 53 -7.02 12.49 -6.44
C LEU A 53 -5.51 12.36 -6.15
N GLN A 54 -4.75 13.25 -6.76
CA GLN A 54 -3.29 13.34 -6.66
C GLN A 54 -2.92 14.61 -5.91
N GLY A 55 -1.74 14.60 -5.29
CA GLY A 55 -1.23 15.75 -4.57
C GLY A 55 0.18 15.53 -4.06
N ASN A 56 0.58 16.27 -3.03
CA ASN A 56 1.84 16.07 -2.34
C ASN A 56 1.71 15.02 -1.25
N LEU A 57 2.80 14.34 -0.94
CA LEU A 57 2.91 13.52 0.25
C LEU A 57 3.18 14.43 1.45
N TRP A 58 2.40 14.24 2.51
CA TRP A 58 2.52 14.96 3.78
C TRP A 58 2.77 13.96 4.91
N LEU A 59 3.59 14.35 5.89
CA LEU A 59 3.95 13.55 7.06
C LEU A 59 3.46 14.23 8.34
N SER A 60 2.79 13.47 9.19
CA SER A 60 2.52 13.86 10.58
C SER A 60 3.15 12.85 11.54
N LYS A 61 3.82 13.35 12.59
CA LYS A 61 4.31 12.52 13.70
C LYS A 61 3.23 12.42 14.76
N ILE A 62 2.99 11.21 15.24
CA ILE A 62 2.03 10.90 16.31
C ILE A 62 2.84 10.64 17.59
N ASP A 63 3.02 11.68 18.39
CA ASP A 63 3.82 11.66 19.62
C ASP A 63 2.98 11.68 20.90
N GLY A 64 1.65 11.64 20.78
CA GLY A 64 0.71 11.64 21.91
C GLY A 64 0.53 13.00 22.57
N THR A 65 1.15 14.07 22.05
CA THR A 65 1.03 15.42 22.61
C THR A 65 -0.26 16.13 22.20
N GLY A 66 -0.94 15.62 21.16
CA GLY A 66 -2.13 16.25 20.57
C GLY A 66 -1.84 17.45 19.65
N ALA A 67 -0.59 17.92 19.59
CA ALA A 67 -0.18 19.07 18.78
C ALA A 67 0.40 18.62 17.43
N TYR A 68 -0.41 17.98 16.60
CA TYR A 68 0.02 17.42 15.32
C TYR A 68 0.21 18.51 14.26
N ARG A 69 1.42 18.59 13.68
CA ARG A 69 1.76 19.54 12.62
C ARG A 69 2.26 18.80 11.38
N PRO A 70 1.37 18.52 10.41
CA PRO A 70 1.80 17.91 9.16
C PRO A 70 2.85 18.78 8.44
N LYS A 71 3.84 18.14 7.83
CA LYS A 71 4.83 18.77 6.95
C LYS A 71 4.79 18.13 5.56
N PRO A 72 4.96 18.89 4.47
CA PRO A 72 5.08 18.30 3.14
C PRO A 72 6.41 17.56 3.02
N ILE A 73 6.36 16.36 2.44
CA ILE A 73 7.50 15.53 2.00
C ILE A 73 7.87 15.88 0.56
N THR A 74 6.86 16.13 -0.29
CA THR A 74 7.03 16.42 -1.72
C THR A 74 6.33 17.73 -2.10
N ARG A 75 6.57 18.24 -3.32
CA ARG A 75 6.02 19.52 -3.80
C ARG A 75 5.54 19.56 -5.27
N ASP A 76 5.56 18.42 -5.98
CA ASP A 76 5.21 18.38 -7.40
C ASP A 76 3.74 18.01 -7.69
N GLY A 77 2.96 17.64 -6.66
CA GLY A 77 1.51 17.43 -6.75
C GLY A 77 1.05 16.16 -7.47
N THR A 78 1.94 15.21 -7.80
CA THR A 78 1.59 14.07 -8.67
C THR A 78 1.50 12.72 -7.95
N TYR A 79 1.52 12.72 -6.62
CA TYR A 79 1.54 11.49 -5.82
C TYR A 79 0.15 11.02 -5.42
N HIS A 80 0.00 9.70 -5.32
CA HIS A 80 -1.14 9.07 -4.69
C HIS A 80 -0.77 7.71 -4.09
N SER A 81 -1.70 7.19 -3.28
CA SER A 81 -1.73 5.87 -2.70
C SER A 81 -0.47 5.50 -1.90
N PRO A 82 -0.05 6.31 -0.91
CA PRO A 82 1.14 6.01 -0.14
C PRO A 82 0.95 4.77 0.75
N LEU A 83 2.05 4.06 0.99
CA LEU A 83 2.19 2.95 1.94
C LEU A 83 3.56 3.04 2.64
N TRP A 84 3.63 2.63 3.90
CA TRP A 84 4.90 2.42 4.56
C TRP A 84 5.48 1.05 4.19
N ILE A 85 6.77 1.03 3.83
CA ILE A 85 7.49 -0.22 3.62
C ILE A 85 7.77 -0.85 5.00
N PRO A 86 7.33 -2.10 5.27
CA PRO A 86 7.48 -2.74 6.58
C PRO A 86 8.91 -2.75 7.10
N GLY A 87 9.10 -2.51 8.40
CA GLY A 87 10.42 -2.47 9.03
C GLY A 87 11.36 -1.35 8.55
N SER A 88 10.88 -0.35 7.81
CA SER A 88 11.69 0.76 7.30
C SER A 88 11.07 2.13 7.60
N SER A 89 11.84 3.20 7.38
CA SER A 89 11.35 4.59 7.37
C SER A 89 11.03 5.08 5.96
N GLN A 90 10.81 4.17 5.01
CA GLN A 90 10.57 4.53 3.61
C GLN A 90 9.10 4.34 3.23
N ILE A 91 8.69 5.18 2.29
CA ILE A 91 7.34 5.25 1.76
C ILE A 91 7.38 4.72 0.33
N LEU A 92 6.42 3.87 0.01
CA LEU A 92 6.08 3.48 -1.35
C LEU A 92 4.88 4.32 -1.79
N ALA A 93 4.94 4.95 -2.94
CA ALA A 93 3.83 5.73 -3.49
C ALA A 93 3.77 5.58 -5.02
N ILE A 94 2.67 6.05 -5.61
CA ILE A 94 2.55 6.16 -7.05
C ILE A 94 2.70 7.63 -7.42
N LYS A 95 3.56 7.92 -8.39
CA LYS A 95 3.77 9.25 -8.95
C LYS A 95 3.43 9.22 -10.44
N GLY A 96 2.31 9.82 -10.82
CA GLY A 96 1.74 9.65 -12.16
C GLY A 96 1.54 8.16 -12.48
N ASN A 97 2.35 7.60 -13.38
CA ASN A 97 2.31 6.19 -13.77
C ASN A 97 3.54 5.40 -13.31
N LYS A 98 4.22 5.82 -12.25
CA LYS A 98 5.44 5.16 -11.75
C LYS A 98 5.27 4.75 -10.30
N LEU A 99 5.77 3.57 -9.95
CA LEU A 99 5.98 3.19 -8.57
C LEU A 99 7.28 3.83 -8.08
N VAL A 100 7.19 4.62 -7.02
CA VAL A 100 8.34 5.30 -6.42
C VAL A 100 8.50 4.92 -4.97
N GLN A 101 9.75 4.90 -4.53
CA GLN A 101 10.16 4.73 -3.15
C GLN A 101 10.88 5.99 -2.72
N LEU A 102 10.55 6.52 -1.54
CA LEU A 102 11.16 7.74 -1.00
C LEU A 102 11.30 7.66 0.52
N ASP A 103 12.21 8.45 1.08
CA ASP A 103 12.32 8.66 2.51
C ASP A 103 11.30 9.68 3.04
N THR A 104 11.26 9.88 4.35
CA THR A 104 10.35 10.84 5.00
C THR A 104 10.74 12.30 4.83
N GLU A 105 11.92 12.57 4.27
CA GLU A 105 12.41 13.93 4.02
C GLU A 105 12.26 14.33 2.55
N GLY A 106 11.88 13.40 1.67
CA GLY A 106 11.68 13.62 0.24
C GLY A 106 12.99 13.74 -0.55
N ASN A 107 14.13 13.41 0.04
CA ASN A 107 15.45 13.68 -0.55
C ASN A 107 15.88 12.62 -1.57
N GLU A 108 15.44 11.37 -1.38
CA GLU A 108 15.86 10.23 -2.20
C GLU A 108 14.66 9.55 -2.86
N GLU A 109 14.09 10.18 -3.91
CA GLU A 109 13.12 9.50 -4.77
C GLU A 109 13.82 8.48 -5.68
N LYS A 110 13.46 7.21 -5.52
CA LYS A 110 13.86 6.12 -6.39
C LYS A 110 12.65 5.62 -7.17
N VAL A 111 12.69 5.77 -8.49
CA VAL A 111 11.73 5.09 -9.38
C VAL A 111 12.04 3.60 -9.38
N LEU A 112 11.05 2.78 -9.04
CA LEU A 112 11.17 1.32 -9.08
C LEU A 112 10.81 0.80 -10.47
N TYR A 113 9.57 1.03 -10.92
CA TYR A 113 9.08 0.55 -12.22
C TYR A 113 7.96 1.46 -12.77
N PRO A 114 7.76 1.50 -14.10
CA PRO A 114 6.54 2.02 -14.68
C PRO A 114 5.35 1.10 -14.34
N LEU A 115 4.18 1.69 -14.20
CA LEU A 115 2.91 1.04 -13.94
C LEU A 115 1.96 1.22 -15.13
N ALA A 116 1.16 0.20 -15.41
CA ALA A 116 0.17 0.23 -16.47
C ALA A 116 -1.25 0.29 -15.90
N GLY A 117 -2.08 1.17 -16.45
CA GLY A 117 -3.47 1.36 -15.99
C GLY A 117 -3.56 2.14 -14.68
N SER A 118 -4.79 2.20 -14.15
CA SER A 118 -5.08 2.85 -12.88
C SER A 118 -4.72 1.90 -11.73
N ILE A 119 -3.84 2.31 -10.82
CA ILE A 119 -3.38 1.48 -9.71
C ILE A 119 -3.59 2.19 -8.36
N THR A 120 -4.07 1.43 -7.38
CA THR A 120 -4.16 1.85 -5.97
C THR A 120 -3.41 0.86 -5.09
N LEU A 121 -2.59 1.35 -4.16
CA LEU A 121 -1.84 0.52 -3.21
C LEU A 121 -2.64 0.31 -1.91
N HIS A 122 -2.84 -0.95 -1.49
CA HIS A 122 -3.66 -1.29 -0.31
C HIS A 122 -2.85 -1.74 0.91
N GLY A 123 -1.83 -2.58 0.73
CA GLY A 123 -1.01 -3.07 1.83
C GLY A 123 -0.01 -4.15 1.40
N PHE A 124 0.90 -4.52 2.28
CA PHE A 124 1.89 -5.57 2.05
C PHE A 124 1.36 -6.96 2.41
N ASP A 125 1.86 -8.02 1.75
CA ASP A 125 1.67 -9.39 2.24
C ASP A 125 2.38 -9.54 3.58
N LYS A 126 1.68 -10.00 4.61
CA LYS A 126 2.24 -10.24 5.95
C LYS A 126 3.35 -11.30 5.96
N ARG A 127 3.38 -12.18 4.96
CA ARG A 127 4.38 -13.25 4.83
C ARG A 127 5.52 -12.87 3.90
N ASP A 128 5.32 -11.87 3.04
CA ASP A 128 6.31 -11.41 2.08
C ASP A 128 6.26 -9.89 1.90
N ALA A 129 7.18 -9.20 2.58
CA ALA A 129 7.33 -7.74 2.50
C ALA A 129 7.75 -7.24 1.10
N LYS A 130 8.01 -8.12 0.13
CA LYS A 130 8.26 -7.75 -1.28
C LYS A 130 7.01 -7.86 -2.14
N SER A 131 5.86 -8.19 -1.56
CA SER A 131 4.59 -8.33 -2.27
C SER A 131 3.58 -7.32 -1.75
N VAL A 132 2.95 -6.58 -2.66
CA VAL A 132 1.99 -5.51 -2.35
C VAL A 132 0.64 -5.84 -2.97
N LEU A 133 -0.42 -5.83 -2.18
CA LEU A 133 -1.79 -5.87 -2.67
C LEU A 133 -2.13 -4.53 -3.34
N ILE A 134 -2.61 -4.64 -4.57
CA ILE A 134 -3.05 -3.50 -5.37
C ILE A 134 -4.45 -3.75 -5.93
N LEU A 135 -5.14 -2.66 -6.26
CA LEU A 135 -6.22 -2.68 -7.25
C LEU A 135 -5.66 -2.14 -8.56
N GLN A 136 -5.71 -2.91 -9.63
CA GLN A 136 -5.37 -2.46 -10.98
C GLN A 136 -6.63 -2.47 -11.84
N ASN A 137 -7.06 -1.29 -12.32
CA ASN A 137 -8.34 -1.11 -13.03
C ASN A 137 -9.52 -1.75 -12.27
N SER A 138 -9.56 -1.55 -10.94
CA SER A 138 -10.54 -2.15 -10.02
C SER A 138 -10.47 -3.68 -9.89
N VAL A 139 -9.44 -4.33 -10.42
CA VAL A 139 -9.21 -5.77 -10.26
C VAL A 139 -8.12 -5.99 -9.20
N PRO A 140 -8.40 -6.78 -8.14
CA PRO A 140 -7.40 -7.14 -7.14
C PRO A 140 -6.23 -7.92 -7.73
N ALA A 141 -5.01 -7.50 -7.35
CA ALA A 141 -3.79 -8.16 -7.78
C ALA A 141 -2.66 -8.01 -6.75
N VAL A 142 -1.63 -8.84 -6.86
CA VAL A 142 -0.40 -8.72 -6.10
C VAL A 142 0.71 -8.24 -7.01
N LEU A 143 1.36 -7.15 -6.62
CA LEU A 143 2.54 -6.58 -7.27
C LEU A 143 3.80 -7.05 -6.54
N SER A 144 4.72 -7.68 -7.26
CA SER A 144 6.05 -8.01 -6.73
C SER A 144 7.00 -6.82 -6.88
N LEU A 145 7.56 -6.34 -5.78
CA LEU A 145 8.57 -5.28 -5.76
C LEU A 145 9.93 -5.72 -6.31
N ALA A 146 10.16 -7.03 -6.39
CA ALA A 146 11.42 -7.58 -6.91
C ALA A 146 11.58 -7.39 -8.42
N ASN A 147 10.48 -7.35 -9.17
CA ASN A 147 10.51 -7.32 -10.64
C ASN A 147 9.37 -6.53 -11.29
N GLY A 148 8.48 -5.90 -10.50
CA GLY A 148 7.33 -5.16 -10.99
C GLY A 148 6.23 -6.02 -11.59
N LYS A 149 6.28 -7.35 -11.45
CA LYS A 149 5.27 -8.25 -12.02
C LYS A 149 3.99 -8.19 -11.19
N THR A 150 2.87 -7.99 -11.87
CA THR A 150 1.53 -8.12 -11.30
C THR A 150 0.96 -9.52 -11.53
N THR A 151 0.36 -10.10 -10.49
CA THR A 151 -0.39 -11.36 -10.55
C THR A 151 -1.81 -11.11 -10.07
N PHE A 152 -2.79 -11.22 -10.96
CA PHE A 152 -4.19 -11.04 -10.60
C PHE A 152 -4.66 -12.14 -9.67
N LEU A 153 -5.45 -11.75 -8.68
CA LEU A 153 -6.07 -12.68 -7.75
C LEU A 153 -7.29 -13.34 -8.40
N PRO A 154 -7.60 -14.60 -8.06
CA PRO A 154 -8.82 -15.26 -8.52
C PRO A 154 -10.03 -14.58 -7.87
N TYR A 155 -10.59 -13.58 -8.57
CA TYR A 155 -11.76 -12.81 -8.16
C TYR A 155 -12.95 -13.18 -9.06
N ASP A 156 -14.02 -13.67 -8.45
CA ASP A 156 -15.29 -13.93 -9.13
C ASP A 156 -16.30 -12.83 -8.81
N LYS A 157 -16.60 -11.99 -9.80
CA LYS A 157 -17.60 -10.91 -9.67
C LYS A 157 -19.03 -11.43 -9.44
N GLU A 158 -19.34 -12.68 -9.77
CA GLU A 158 -20.66 -13.26 -9.56
C GLU A 158 -20.81 -13.81 -8.13
N ASN A 159 -19.69 -14.08 -7.45
CA ASN A 159 -19.64 -14.50 -6.06
C ASN A 159 -19.83 -13.30 -5.10
N GLU A 160 -20.80 -13.39 -4.18
CA GLU A 160 -21.12 -12.31 -3.23
C GLU A 160 -20.00 -12.04 -2.21
N GLU A 161 -19.33 -13.08 -1.74
CA GLU A 161 -18.20 -12.95 -0.81
C GLU A 161 -17.04 -12.21 -1.48
N ASP A 162 -16.74 -12.56 -2.73
CA ASP A 162 -15.69 -11.92 -3.51
C ASP A 162 -16.02 -10.45 -3.79
N ARG A 163 -17.24 -10.15 -4.23
CA ARG A 163 -17.71 -8.75 -4.40
C ARG A 163 -17.60 -7.96 -3.11
N THR A 164 -18.03 -8.56 -2.00
CA THR A 164 -17.98 -7.90 -0.69
C THR A 164 -16.55 -7.62 -0.26
N ALA A 165 -15.65 -8.57 -0.50
CA ALA A 165 -14.25 -8.44 -0.14
C ALA A 165 -13.52 -7.44 -1.07
N ALA A 166 -13.82 -7.41 -2.36
CA ALA A 166 -13.29 -6.43 -3.31
C ALA A 166 -13.80 -5.02 -3.01
N ALA A 167 -15.08 -4.87 -2.65
CA ALA A 167 -15.66 -3.60 -2.24
C ALA A 167 -15.04 -3.02 -0.96
N ARG A 168 -14.38 -3.85 -0.13
CA ARG A 168 -13.60 -3.38 1.03
C ARG A 168 -12.29 -2.72 0.62
N LEU A 169 -11.69 -3.16 -0.48
CA LEU A 169 -10.47 -2.55 -1.01
C LEU A 169 -10.76 -1.13 -1.51
N SER A 170 -11.90 -0.92 -2.14
CA SER A 170 -12.30 0.37 -2.71
C SER A 170 -12.75 1.43 -1.70
N ARG A 171 -12.55 1.23 -0.39
CA ARG A 171 -13.02 2.17 0.66
C ARG A 171 -11.96 3.22 1.01
N ASP A 172 -12.42 4.40 1.41
CA ASP A 172 -11.58 5.54 1.81
C ASP A 172 -11.00 5.44 3.25
N PHE A 173 -11.02 4.24 3.84
CA PHE A 173 -10.40 3.97 5.12
C PHE A 173 -9.43 2.79 5.05
N ARG A 174 -8.40 2.83 5.88
CA ARG A 174 -7.45 1.73 6.05
C ARG A 174 -7.59 1.11 7.43
N SER A 175 -7.38 -0.20 7.50
CA SER A 175 -7.37 -0.95 8.76
C SER A 175 -5.99 -1.56 8.98
N TYR A 176 -5.45 -1.39 10.18
CA TYR A 176 -4.16 -1.89 10.64
C TYR A 176 -4.40 -2.71 11.91
N GLY A 177 -4.76 -3.98 11.74
CA GLY A 177 -5.21 -4.82 12.87
C GLY A 177 -6.48 -4.23 13.51
N HIS A 178 -6.35 -3.76 14.75
CA HIS A 178 -7.42 -3.14 15.54
C HIS A 178 -7.52 -1.62 15.38
N VAL A 179 -6.63 -1.02 14.58
CA VAL A 179 -6.60 0.42 14.32
C VAL A 179 -7.27 0.72 12.98
N LYS A 180 -8.14 1.71 12.95
CA LYS A 180 -8.77 2.24 11.74
C LYS A 180 -8.29 3.67 11.52
N VAL A 181 -7.98 3.98 10.26
CA VAL A 181 -7.58 5.31 9.82
C VAL A 181 -8.49 5.73 8.68
N PHE A 182 -9.17 6.87 8.83
CA PHE A 182 -10.08 7.39 7.82
C PHE A 182 -10.07 8.91 7.80
N VAL A 183 -10.47 9.49 6.68
CA VAL A 183 -10.67 10.93 6.55
C VAL A 183 -12.13 11.24 6.92
N GLU A 184 -12.35 12.22 7.77
CA GLU A 184 -13.67 12.82 7.98
C GLU A 184 -14.13 13.42 6.67
N SER A 185 -15.08 12.77 6.00
CA SER A 185 -15.73 13.34 4.83
C SER A 185 -16.87 14.22 5.30
N GLN A 186 -16.70 15.54 5.28
CA GLN A 186 -17.86 16.43 5.27
C GLN A 186 -18.69 16.10 4.02
N PRO A 187 -20.03 15.99 4.12
CA PRO A 187 -20.85 15.92 2.93
C PRO A 187 -20.57 17.18 2.09
N MET A 188 -20.26 16.98 0.82
CA MET A 188 -19.90 18.01 -0.17
C MET A 188 -21.04 19.02 -0.48
N PHE A 189 -22.04 19.15 0.41
CA PHE A 189 -23.28 19.90 0.23
C PHE A 189 -23.41 21.18 1.08
N ASP A 190 -22.51 21.44 2.04
CA ASP A 190 -22.56 22.66 2.86
C ASP A 190 -21.63 23.79 2.37
N ALA A 191 -21.18 23.71 1.10
CA ALA A 191 -20.34 24.73 0.45
C ALA A 191 -21.10 26.03 0.08
N LEU A 192 -22.00 26.50 0.95
CA LEU A 192 -22.63 27.82 0.86
C LEU A 192 -22.54 28.65 2.14
N ASP A 193 -21.93 28.14 3.22
CA ASP A 193 -21.57 28.98 4.37
C ASP A 193 -20.10 28.78 4.76
N ASN A 194 -19.43 29.91 4.93
CA ASN A 194 -17.98 30.09 4.98
C ASN A 194 -17.32 29.53 6.25
N GLU A 195 -17.32 28.22 6.45
CA GLU A 195 -16.32 27.57 7.30
C GLU A 195 -15.34 26.80 6.41
N GLU A 196 -14.06 27.17 6.49
CA GLU A 196 -12.95 26.46 5.85
C GLU A 196 -13.12 24.95 6.03
N GLY A 197 -13.30 24.22 4.91
CA GLY A 197 -13.50 22.78 4.87
C GLY A 197 -12.27 22.02 5.37
N ASN A 198 -12.07 22.02 6.68
CA ASN A 198 -10.94 21.39 7.34
C ASN A 198 -11.23 19.90 7.50
N ASN A 199 -11.02 19.13 6.43
CA ASN A 199 -10.97 17.67 6.53
C ASN A 199 -9.98 17.27 7.64
N LYS A 200 -10.30 16.19 8.36
CA LYS A 200 -9.45 15.67 9.45
C LYS A 200 -9.18 14.20 9.21
N ILE A 201 -8.02 13.71 9.65
CA ILE A 201 -7.75 12.28 9.68
C ILE A 201 -7.99 11.77 11.09
N HIS A 202 -8.87 10.78 11.20
CA HIS A 202 -9.18 10.09 12.44
C HIS A 202 -8.40 8.78 12.49
N ILE A 203 -7.74 8.54 13.61
CA ILE A 203 -7.09 7.28 13.97
C ILE A 203 -7.77 6.78 15.24
N ILE A 204 -8.47 5.65 15.12
CA ILE A 204 -9.26 5.05 16.20
C ILE A 204 -8.85 3.60 16.38
N GLY A 205 -8.63 3.15 17.60
CA GLY A 205 -8.37 1.74 17.91
C GLY A 205 -8.97 1.32 19.25
N GLU A 206 -9.12 0.01 19.48
CA GLU A 206 -9.76 -0.55 20.68
C GLU A 206 -9.17 -0.06 22.01
N GLN A 207 -7.89 0.34 22.02
CA GLN A 207 -7.17 0.85 23.20
C GLN A 207 -6.39 2.14 22.89
N ILE A 208 -6.66 2.77 21.76
CA ILE A 208 -5.98 4.00 21.33
C ILE A 208 -7.02 5.13 21.44
N PRO A 209 -6.81 6.13 22.31
CA PRO A 209 -7.63 7.33 22.31
C PRO A 209 -7.69 7.90 20.89
N GLU A 210 -8.87 8.32 20.48
CA GLU A 210 -9.06 8.92 19.16
C GLU A 210 -8.02 10.02 18.92
N THR A 211 -7.24 9.84 17.86
CA THR A 211 -6.24 10.80 17.42
C THR A 211 -6.74 11.49 16.17
N VAL A 212 -6.87 12.80 16.25
CA VAL A 212 -7.38 13.65 15.17
C VAL A 212 -6.23 14.48 14.62
N ILE A 213 -5.86 14.23 13.37
CA ILE A 213 -4.82 14.99 12.67
C ILE A 213 -5.50 16.06 11.83
N PRO A 214 -5.22 17.35 12.04
CA PRO A 214 -5.73 18.40 11.18
C PRO A 214 -5.07 18.30 9.80
N CYS A 215 -5.84 18.54 8.76
CA CYS A 215 -5.30 18.63 7.41
C CYS A 215 -5.01 20.08 7.04
N PRO A 216 -4.07 20.34 6.11
CA PRO A 216 -3.78 21.69 5.66
C PRO A 216 -5.00 22.28 4.93
N GLU A 217 -5.27 21.84 3.69
CA GLU A 217 -6.46 22.23 2.91
C GLU A 217 -7.34 21.00 2.68
N TYR A 218 -6.72 19.91 2.22
CA TYR A 218 -7.35 18.60 2.16
C TYR A 218 -6.34 17.51 2.52
N CYS A 219 -6.87 16.34 2.80
CA CYS A 219 -6.09 15.13 3.01
C CYS A 219 -6.88 13.93 2.51
N ILE A 220 -6.20 13.02 1.84
CA ILE A 220 -6.77 11.79 1.30
C ILE A 220 -5.77 10.64 1.46
N GLN A 221 -6.29 9.42 1.31
CA GLN A 221 -5.49 8.20 1.22
C GLN A 221 -4.43 8.04 2.34
N PRO A 222 -4.81 8.22 3.62
CA PRO A 222 -3.87 8.17 4.73
C PRO A 222 -3.24 6.78 4.88
N ALA A 223 -1.98 6.73 5.28
CA ALA A 223 -1.21 5.52 5.56
C ALA A 223 -0.44 5.63 6.89
N LEU A 224 -0.70 4.69 7.79
CA LEU A 224 -0.09 4.63 9.12
C LEU A 224 1.13 3.73 9.09
N SER A 225 2.21 4.19 9.70
CA SER A 225 3.42 3.37 9.91
C SER A 225 3.13 2.20 10.84
N GLU A 226 3.92 1.14 10.72
CA GLU A 226 3.74 -0.09 11.49
C GLU A 226 3.77 0.13 13.01
N ASN A 227 4.58 1.08 13.48
CA ASN A 227 4.67 1.43 14.90
C ASN A 227 3.60 2.43 15.37
N GLY A 228 2.71 2.88 14.48
CA GLY A 228 1.64 3.84 14.79
C GLY A 228 2.10 5.26 15.11
N ARG A 229 3.39 5.59 14.93
CA ARG A 229 3.97 6.90 15.33
C ARG A 229 4.09 7.91 14.20
N GLN A 230 3.81 7.49 12.98
CA GLN A 230 3.91 8.34 11.79
C GLN A 230 2.75 8.05 10.84
N LEU A 231 2.19 9.11 10.30
CA LEU A 231 1.11 9.10 9.32
C LEU A 231 1.59 9.81 8.06
N VAL A 232 1.51 9.14 6.92
CA VAL A 232 1.64 9.78 5.61
C VAL A 232 0.26 9.91 4.97
N PHE A 233 0.01 10.98 4.24
CA PHE A 233 -1.22 11.17 3.47
C PHE A 233 -0.95 12.01 2.23
N VAL A 234 -1.92 12.09 1.34
CA VAL A 234 -1.86 12.97 0.16
C VAL A 234 -2.64 14.24 0.46
N GLY A 235 -2.06 15.40 0.19
CA GLY A 235 -2.65 16.72 0.41
C GLY A 235 -2.32 17.68 -0.73
N PRO A 236 -2.66 18.97 -0.62
CA PRO A 236 -2.36 19.98 -1.63
C PRO A 236 -0.88 20.02 -1.99
#